data_AF-A0A3M1D6H2-F1
#
_entry.id   AF-A0A3M1D6H2-F1
#
_cell.length_a   1.000
_cell.length_b   1.000
_cell.length_c   1.000
_cell.angle_alpha   90.00
_cell.angle_beta   90.00
_cell.angle_gamma   90.00
#
_symmetry.space_group_name_H-M   'P 1'
#
loop_
_entity.id
_entity.type
_entity.pdbx_description
1 polymer ?
#
loop_
_entity_poly.entity_id
_entity_poly.type
_entity_poly.pdbx_seq_one_letter_code
_entity_poly.pdbx_strand_id
1 'polypeptide(L)'
;MDRDDLLARLARTRSRGQVKALGAAADADPALLSALRALAAERGVPDADTLRGKVLVRRILARSEEARRRRNPIHRDEAFTCRWCGAAVPPGGRRVRDHCPWCLRSLHVDVVPGDRAADCGGILQPVELLRRGDEVVIAYRCDRCGHLHRCRAHPDDAIPPSLSISELPGEGSRRVHGRSRTLPRRVVEAIRTRGLWAPSARVLVAVSGGLDSTVLLEVLWRTQAAHGGRLEVCAVDHGLRPESAQEVADVLRRCETMGLPGVGVRVDVAPGPNLAARARTARRAALLARGADRIATAHHLDDQAETVLQRLMAGSGAA
;
A
#
# COMPACT_ATOMS: atom_id res chain seq x y z
N MET A 1 37.82 3.83 44.13
CA MET A 1 36.94 4.87 43.54
C MET A 1 36.00 5.35 44.63
N ASP A 2 35.77 6.66 44.73
CA ASP A 2 34.89 7.25 45.73
C ASP A 2 33.41 6.91 45.47
N ARG A 3 32.65 6.66 46.54
CA ARG A 3 31.24 6.25 46.49
C ARG A 3 30.37 7.34 45.89
N ASP A 4 30.64 8.59 46.23
CA ASP A 4 29.87 9.74 45.75
C ASP A 4 30.11 9.98 44.25
N ASP A 5 31.34 9.80 43.74
CA ASP A 5 31.62 9.84 42.30
C ASP A 5 30.89 8.71 41.55
N LEU A 6 30.86 7.49 42.10
CA LEU A 6 30.11 6.38 41.48
C LEU A 6 28.61 6.68 41.39
N LEU A 7 28.00 7.19 42.47
CA LEU A 7 26.60 7.57 42.50
C LEU A 7 26.31 8.71 41.51
N ALA A 8 27.20 9.71 41.43
CA ALA A 8 27.09 10.81 40.46
C ALA A 8 27.18 10.32 39.01
N ARG A 9 28.09 9.39 38.70
CA ARG A 9 28.20 8.75 37.38
C ARG A 9 26.93 7.98 37.02
N LEU A 10 26.39 7.21 37.96
CA LEU A 10 25.13 6.48 37.76
C LEU A 10 23.95 7.43 37.54
N ALA A 11 23.87 8.53 38.29
CA ALA A 11 22.83 9.55 38.12
C ALA A 11 22.86 10.25 36.74
N ARG A 12 24.05 10.41 36.15
CA ARG A 12 24.25 10.93 34.79
C ARG A 12 23.96 9.90 33.68
N THR A 13 23.89 8.62 34.02
CA THR A 13 23.66 7.52 33.06
C THR A 13 22.18 7.39 32.74
N ARG A 14 21.69 8.20 31.79
CA ARG A 14 20.25 8.31 31.46
C ARG A 14 19.85 7.62 30.14
N SER A 15 20.79 7.31 29.25
CA SER A 15 20.52 6.72 27.94
C SER A 15 21.09 5.30 27.78
N ARG A 16 20.57 4.54 26.80
CA ARG A 16 21.08 3.20 26.46
C ARG A 16 22.55 3.23 26.02
N GLY A 17 22.98 4.30 25.36
CA GLY A 17 24.37 4.50 24.96
C GLY A 17 25.27 4.69 26.18
N GLN A 18 24.85 5.50 27.15
CA GLN A 18 25.59 5.72 28.40
C GLN A 18 25.68 4.46 29.25
N VAL A 19 24.61 3.65 29.33
CA VAL A 19 24.65 2.34 30.02
C VAL A 19 25.66 1.40 29.36
N LYS A 20 25.73 1.39 28.02
CA LYS A 20 26.71 0.59 27.28
C LYS A 20 28.14 1.09 27.55
N ALA A 21 28.36 2.39 27.54
CA ALA A 21 29.67 3.00 27.78
C ALA A 21 30.17 2.76 29.20
N LEU A 22 29.34 3.00 30.22
CA LEU A 22 29.69 2.75 31.62
C LEU A 22 29.89 1.25 31.89
N GLY A 23 29.08 0.40 31.28
CA GLY A 23 29.25 -1.05 31.37
C GLY A 23 30.58 -1.52 30.77
N ALA A 24 30.96 -1.00 29.60
CA ALA A 24 32.24 -1.32 28.98
C ALA A 24 33.43 -0.78 29.80
N ALA A 25 33.29 0.41 30.38
CA ALA A 25 34.29 0.96 31.29
C ALA A 25 34.45 0.08 32.55
N ALA A 26 33.35 -0.43 33.11
CA ALA A 26 33.39 -1.35 34.23
C ALA A 26 34.04 -2.69 33.86
N ASP A 27 33.75 -3.24 32.68
CA ASP A 27 34.40 -4.47 32.19
C ASP A 27 35.92 -4.28 31.99
N ALA A 28 36.39 -3.05 31.75
CA ALA A 28 37.80 -2.71 31.55
C ALA A 28 38.55 -2.25 32.82
N ASP A 29 37.83 -1.83 33.87
CA ASP A 29 38.40 -1.32 35.12
C ASP A 29 37.91 -2.18 36.32
N PRO A 30 38.77 -3.06 36.87
CA PRO A 30 38.42 -3.92 38.01
C PRO A 30 37.97 -3.16 39.25
N ALA A 31 38.49 -1.95 39.50
CA ALA A 31 38.12 -1.15 40.66
C ALA A 31 36.69 -0.58 40.51
N LEU A 32 36.34 -0.13 39.30
CA LEU A 32 34.97 0.28 38.97
C LEU A 32 33.98 -0.89 39.04
N LEU A 33 34.36 -2.06 38.53
CA LEU A 33 33.53 -3.26 38.58
C LEU A 33 33.25 -3.71 40.02
N SER A 34 34.28 -3.72 40.86
CA SER A 34 34.16 -4.07 42.29
C SER A 34 33.22 -3.11 43.02
N ALA A 35 33.38 -1.80 42.80
CA ALA A 35 32.52 -0.78 43.40
C ALA A 35 31.04 -0.91 42.94
N LEU A 36 30.81 -1.24 41.67
CA LEU A 36 29.47 -1.50 41.15
C LEU A 36 28.85 -2.78 41.75
N ARG A 37 29.62 -3.84 41.95
CA ARG A 37 29.15 -5.09 42.59
C ARG A 37 28.78 -4.87 44.05
N ALA A 38 29.62 -4.15 44.80
CA ALA A 38 29.31 -3.77 46.18
C ALA A 38 27.99 -2.99 46.27
N LEU A 39 27.83 -1.96 45.42
CA LEU A 39 26.59 -1.18 45.35
C LEU A 39 25.37 -2.04 44.91
N ALA A 40 25.58 -3.01 44.02
CA ALA A 40 24.54 -3.92 43.57
C ALA A 40 24.08 -4.86 44.69
N ALA A 41 25.01 -5.38 45.49
CA ALA A 41 24.73 -6.21 46.66
C ALA A 41 23.93 -5.41 47.71
N GLU A 42 24.34 -4.17 48.01
CA GLU A 42 23.60 -3.26 48.91
C GLU A 42 22.16 -3.00 48.43
N ARG A 43 21.95 -2.94 47.10
CA ARG A 43 20.63 -2.74 46.49
C ARG A 43 19.85 -4.04 46.26
N GLY A 44 20.36 -5.18 46.74
CA GLY A 44 19.69 -6.48 46.61
C GLY A 44 19.57 -6.98 45.17
N VAL A 45 20.51 -6.63 44.28
CA VAL A 45 20.55 -7.13 42.90
C VAL A 45 21.01 -8.60 42.91
N PRO A 46 20.19 -9.57 42.43
CA PRO A 46 20.58 -10.97 42.41
C PRO A 46 21.76 -11.23 41.46
N ASP A 47 22.61 -12.17 41.86
CA ASP A 47 23.78 -12.67 41.13
C ASP A 47 24.78 -11.57 40.70
N ALA A 48 24.83 -10.44 41.40
CA ALA A 48 25.62 -9.27 41.01
C ALA A 48 27.09 -9.60 40.65
N ASP A 49 27.68 -10.57 41.34
CA ASP A 49 29.06 -10.98 41.14
C ASP A 49 29.32 -11.68 39.80
N THR A 50 28.31 -12.30 39.18
CA THR A 50 28.46 -13.01 37.90
C THR A 50 28.09 -12.14 36.69
N LEU A 51 27.54 -10.95 36.92
CA LEU A 51 27.05 -10.08 35.85
C LEU A 51 28.20 -9.32 35.16
N ARG A 52 28.18 -9.32 33.83
CA ARG A 52 28.99 -8.38 33.02
C ARG A 52 28.57 -6.94 33.28
N GLY A 53 29.51 -6.00 33.20
CA GLY A 53 29.36 -4.59 33.57
C GLY A 53 28.11 -3.93 32.99
N LYS A 54 27.81 -4.13 31.70
CA LYS A 54 26.57 -3.61 31.08
C LYS A 54 25.29 -4.12 31.75
N VAL A 55 25.24 -5.40 32.10
CA VAL A 55 24.05 -6.01 32.72
C VAL A 55 23.95 -5.58 34.18
N LEU A 56 25.08 -5.50 34.88
CA LEU A 56 25.19 -5.04 36.26
C LEU A 56 24.71 -3.59 36.42
N VAL A 57 25.25 -2.64 35.63
CA VAL A 57 24.83 -1.23 35.62
C VAL A 57 23.33 -1.08 35.34
N ARG A 58 22.80 -1.86 34.38
CA ARG A 58 21.37 -1.86 34.06
C ARG A 58 20.50 -2.32 35.24
N ARG A 59 20.92 -3.34 35.99
CA ARG A 59 20.18 -3.85 37.16
C ARG A 59 20.28 -2.90 38.36
N ILE A 60 21.46 -2.33 38.64
CA ILE A 60 21.69 -1.34 39.72
C ILE A 60 20.78 -0.12 39.57
N LEU A 61 20.59 0.37 38.35
CA LEU A 61 19.75 1.54 38.07
C LEU A 61 18.26 1.28 38.31
N ALA A 62 17.83 0.02 38.54
CA ALA A 62 16.47 -0.38 38.92
C ALA A 62 15.33 0.31 38.14
N ARG A 63 15.58 0.75 36.90
CA ARG A 63 14.54 1.29 36.00
C ARG A 63 13.78 0.16 35.31
N SER A 64 13.43 -0.86 36.09
CA SER A 64 12.88 -2.13 35.63
C SER A 64 11.53 -1.93 34.94
N GLU A 65 10.67 -1.01 35.37
CA GLU A 65 9.39 -0.76 34.71
C GLU A 65 9.53 0.03 33.39
N GLU A 66 10.31 1.11 33.40
CA GLU A 66 10.48 1.97 32.21
C GLU A 66 11.32 1.29 31.11
N ALA A 67 12.27 0.43 31.48
CA ALA A 67 13.05 -0.38 30.54
C ALA A 67 12.31 -1.65 30.05
N ARG A 68 11.29 -2.13 30.79
CA ARG A 68 10.38 -3.21 30.36
C ARG A 68 9.28 -2.71 29.43
N ARG A 69 8.92 -1.42 29.48
CA ARG A 69 8.04 -0.81 28.49
C ARG A 69 8.70 -0.90 27.12
N ARG A 70 8.15 -1.76 26.26
CA ARG A 70 8.56 -1.86 24.86
C ARG A 70 8.42 -0.46 24.26
N ARG A 71 9.44 -0.01 23.54
CA ARG A 71 9.38 1.23 22.74
C ARG A 71 9.54 0.97 21.25
N ASN A 72 9.89 -0.26 20.90
CA ASN A 72 10.07 -0.67 19.52
C ASN A 72 8.72 -1.05 18.92
N PRO A 73 8.39 -0.57 17.71
CA PRO A 73 7.21 -1.00 16.98
C PRO A 73 7.07 -2.53 16.91
N ILE A 74 5.82 -2.99 16.87
CA ILE A 74 5.44 -4.36 16.55
C ILE A 74 5.04 -4.38 15.08
N HIS A 75 5.68 -5.25 14.29
CA HIS A 75 5.31 -5.41 12.90
C HIS A 75 4.02 -6.24 12.80
N ARG A 76 2.86 -5.56 12.77
CA ARG A 76 1.54 -6.18 12.62
C ARG A 76 0.82 -5.55 11.43
N ASP A 77 0.92 -6.20 10.27
CA ASP A 77 0.28 -5.76 9.02
C ASP A 77 -0.94 -6.63 8.71
N GLU A 78 -2.10 -6.20 9.20
CA GLU A 78 -3.36 -6.94 9.11
C GLU A 78 -4.43 -6.09 8.41
N ALA A 79 -5.37 -6.75 7.74
CA ALA A 79 -6.53 -6.08 7.17
C ALA A 79 -7.43 -5.52 8.29
N PHE A 80 -8.10 -4.40 8.04
CA PHE A 80 -9.04 -3.81 9.01
C PHE A 80 -10.18 -3.06 8.34
N THR A 81 -11.27 -2.85 9.08
CA THR A 81 -12.36 -1.96 8.64
C THR A 81 -12.12 -0.56 9.17
N CYS A 82 -12.02 0.44 8.30
CA CYS A 82 -11.85 1.82 8.72
C CYS A 82 -13.07 2.30 9.52
N ARG A 83 -12.87 2.66 10.79
CA ARG A 83 -13.95 3.12 11.68
C ARG A 83 -14.59 4.44 11.25
N TRP A 84 -13.88 5.27 10.48
CA TRP A 84 -14.38 6.56 10.03
C TRP A 84 -15.28 6.45 8.79
N CYS A 85 -14.87 5.69 7.78
CA CYS A 85 -15.60 5.60 6.51
C CYS A 85 -16.15 4.21 6.13
N GLY A 86 -15.93 3.19 6.96
CA GLY A 86 -16.46 1.83 6.76
C GLY A 86 -15.73 0.98 5.72
N ALA A 87 -14.62 1.46 5.17
CA ALA A 87 -13.89 0.78 4.12
C ALA A 87 -13.17 -0.49 4.63
N ALA A 88 -13.21 -1.58 3.86
CA ALA A 88 -12.36 -2.75 4.10
C ALA A 88 -10.94 -2.48 3.58
N VAL A 89 -10.02 -2.21 4.48
CA VAL A 89 -8.62 -1.86 4.18
C VAL A 89 -7.76 -3.12 4.17
N PRO A 90 -7.05 -3.43 3.05
CA PRO A 90 -6.14 -4.56 2.98
C PRO A 90 -4.81 -4.26 3.70
N PRO A 91 -3.99 -5.29 4.01
CA PRO A 91 -2.62 -5.10 4.53
C PRO A 91 -1.76 -4.25 3.57
N GLY A 92 -0.74 -3.59 4.10
CA GLY A 92 0.20 -2.75 3.35
C GLY A 92 1.29 -3.51 2.59
N GLY A 93 1.48 -4.80 2.89
CA GLY A 93 2.46 -5.68 2.26
C GLY A 93 3.87 -5.40 2.76
N ARG A 94 4.64 -4.56 2.05
CA ARG A 94 6.06 -4.30 2.37
C ARG A 94 6.24 -3.42 3.62
N ARG A 95 5.25 -2.58 3.94
CA ARG A 95 5.22 -1.74 5.13
C ARG A 95 3.89 -1.98 5.84
N VAL A 96 3.90 -1.88 7.17
CA VAL A 96 2.69 -1.98 7.99
C VAL A 96 1.76 -0.83 7.67
N ARG A 97 0.52 -1.15 7.30
CA ARG A 97 -0.52 -0.14 7.11
C ARG A 97 -1.30 0.06 8.41
N ASP A 98 -1.26 1.28 8.93
CA ASP A 98 -1.96 1.69 10.15
C ASP A 98 -3.13 2.64 9.89
N HIS A 99 -3.35 3.06 8.64
CA HIS A 99 -4.39 4.02 8.28
C HIS A 99 -5.08 3.64 6.96
N CYS A 100 -6.27 4.19 6.78
CA CYS A 100 -7.06 3.95 5.57
C CYS A 100 -6.44 4.69 4.37
N PRO A 101 -6.12 4.03 3.26
CA PRO A 101 -5.51 4.70 2.10
C PRO A 101 -6.44 5.72 1.45
N TRP A 102 -7.74 5.68 1.73
CA TRP A 102 -8.73 6.50 1.02
C TRP A 102 -9.10 7.77 1.75
N CYS A 103 -9.36 7.68 3.06
CA CYS A 103 -9.68 8.85 3.86
C CYS A 103 -8.48 9.35 4.67
N LEU A 104 -7.38 8.59 4.69
CA LEU A 104 -6.18 8.80 5.49
C LEU A 104 -6.40 8.71 7.00
N ARG A 105 -7.59 8.40 7.52
CA ARG A 105 -7.81 8.29 8.97
C ARG A 105 -7.31 6.96 9.51
N SER A 106 -6.85 7.00 10.74
CA SER A 106 -6.47 5.83 11.54
C SER A 106 -7.34 5.74 12.81
N LEU A 107 -7.08 4.74 13.64
CA LEU A 107 -7.69 4.53 14.95
C LEU A 107 -6.60 4.55 16.02
N HIS A 108 -6.81 5.32 17.08
CA HIS A 108 -5.88 5.36 18.21
C HIS A 108 -6.07 4.12 19.08
N VAL A 109 -5.34 3.07 18.75
CA VAL A 109 -5.31 1.79 19.48
C VAL A 109 -3.92 1.43 19.98
N ASP A 110 -2.89 2.16 19.58
CA ASP A 110 -1.50 1.84 19.91
C ASP A 110 -0.93 2.84 20.92
N VAL A 111 -0.24 2.34 21.95
CA VAL A 111 0.68 3.16 22.77
C VAL A 111 2.06 3.15 22.12
N VAL A 112 2.46 1.97 21.64
CA VAL A 112 3.63 1.74 20.79
C VAL A 112 3.11 1.19 19.47
N PRO A 113 3.56 1.69 18.30
CA PRO A 113 2.99 1.27 17.02
C PRO A 113 2.90 -0.26 16.89
N GLY A 114 1.70 -0.77 16.65
CA GLY A 114 1.36 -2.20 16.50
C GLY A 114 1.04 -2.97 17.79
N ASP A 115 1.11 -2.38 18.98
CA ASP A 115 0.85 -3.09 20.25
C ASP A 115 -0.64 -3.26 20.60
N ARG A 116 -1.52 -2.45 20.00
CA ARG A 116 -2.95 -2.41 20.28
C ARG A 116 -3.30 -2.22 21.76
N ALA A 117 -2.41 -1.57 22.52
CA ALA A 117 -2.52 -1.43 23.97
C ALA A 117 -3.22 -0.14 24.45
N ALA A 118 -3.62 0.76 23.54
CA ALA A 118 -4.33 1.98 23.91
C ALA A 118 -5.85 1.76 23.93
N ASP A 119 -6.47 2.04 25.07
CA ASP A 119 -7.94 1.93 25.27
C ASP A 119 -8.73 3.12 24.68
N CYS A 120 -8.06 4.04 23.99
CA CYS A 120 -8.69 5.27 23.52
C CYS A 120 -9.74 5.02 22.45
N GLY A 121 -9.40 4.32 21.36
CA GLY A 121 -10.30 4.07 20.24
C GLY A 121 -10.83 5.31 19.51
N GLY A 122 -10.22 6.48 19.73
CA GLY A 122 -10.55 7.72 19.01
C GLY A 122 -10.04 7.69 17.56
N ILE A 123 -10.64 8.49 16.68
CA ILE A 123 -10.17 8.59 15.29
C ILE A 123 -8.94 9.50 15.27
N LEU A 124 -7.86 8.99 14.67
CA LEU A 124 -6.69 9.80 14.36
C LEU A 124 -6.99 10.61 13.10
N GLN A 125 -7.28 11.90 13.30
CA GLN A 125 -7.56 12.86 12.23
C GLN A 125 -6.25 13.39 11.64
N PRO A 126 -6.06 13.37 10.32
CA PRO A 126 -4.94 14.07 9.68
C PRO A 126 -5.01 15.56 9.99
N VAL A 127 -3.92 16.11 10.52
CA VAL A 127 -3.77 17.55 10.79
C VAL A 127 -2.73 18.20 9.90
N GLU A 128 -1.87 17.41 9.25
CA GLU A 128 -0.83 17.92 8.36
C GLU A 128 -0.35 16.81 7.40
N LEU A 129 -0.03 17.18 6.16
CA LEU A 129 0.65 16.33 5.18
C LEU A 129 1.98 16.98 4.82
N LEU A 130 3.08 16.30 5.12
CA LEU A 130 4.43 16.85 4.99
C LEU A 130 5.23 16.08 3.95
N ARG A 131 5.76 16.76 2.94
CA ARG A 131 6.72 16.14 2.01
C ARG A 131 8.12 16.12 2.62
N ARG A 132 8.78 14.96 2.56
CA ARG A 132 10.14 14.71 3.03
C ARG A 132 10.89 13.91 1.97
N GLY A 133 11.57 14.61 1.06
CA GLY A 133 12.10 13.99 -0.15
C GLY A 133 10.97 13.46 -1.02
N ASP A 134 11.06 12.20 -1.43
CA ASP A 134 10.03 11.52 -2.24
C ASP A 134 8.90 10.90 -1.40
N GLU A 135 8.99 10.95 -0.06
CA GLU A 135 7.98 10.41 0.84
C GLU A 135 7.06 11.51 1.38
N VAL A 136 5.80 11.13 1.66
CA VAL A 136 4.85 11.96 2.39
C VAL A 136 4.66 11.40 3.80
N VAL A 137 4.70 12.27 4.80
CA VAL A 137 4.44 11.95 6.20
C VAL A 137 3.10 12.57 6.58
N ILE A 138 2.23 11.75 7.16
CA ILE A 138 0.93 12.17 7.66
C ILE A 138 1.07 12.40 9.16
N ALA A 139 0.75 13.61 9.63
CA ALA A 139 0.64 13.91 11.04
C ALA A 139 -0.82 13.83 11.48
N TYR A 140 -1.05 13.21 12.63
CA TYR A 140 -2.37 12.97 13.18
C TYR A 140 -2.56 13.63 14.53
N ARG A 141 -3.81 13.95 14.83
CA ARG A 141 -4.31 14.24 16.17
C ARG A 141 -5.52 13.36 16.45
N CYS A 142 -5.51 12.66 17.58
CA CYS A 142 -6.66 11.91 18.05
C CYS A 142 -7.79 12.88 18.43
N ASP A 143 -8.97 12.68 17.87
CA ASP A 143 -10.16 13.50 18.16
C ASP A 143 -10.66 13.35 19.61
N ARG A 144 -10.38 12.22 20.25
CA ARG A 144 -10.84 11.90 21.61
C ARG A 144 -9.89 12.37 22.71
N CYS A 145 -8.59 12.12 22.56
CA CYS A 145 -7.60 12.40 23.62
C CYS A 145 -6.49 13.37 23.21
N GLY A 146 -6.48 13.84 21.98
CA GLY A 146 -5.46 14.78 21.48
C GLY A 146 -4.08 14.16 21.20
N HIS A 147 -3.90 12.84 21.37
CA HIS A 147 -2.64 12.14 21.07
C HIS A 147 -2.14 12.46 19.65
N LEU A 148 -0.84 12.72 19.53
CA LEU A 148 -0.18 13.03 18.26
C LEU A 148 0.56 11.80 17.74
N HIS A 149 0.31 11.43 16.49
CA HIS A 149 0.97 10.31 15.80
C HIS A 149 1.49 10.75 14.44
N ARG A 150 2.52 10.07 13.92
CA ARG A 150 3.03 10.30 12.57
C ARG A 150 3.30 8.97 11.88
N CYS A 151 2.82 8.84 10.66
CA CYS A 151 3.11 7.69 9.81
C CYS A 151 3.61 8.15 8.44
N ARG A 152 4.31 7.27 7.73
CA ARG A 152 4.60 7.49 6.31
C ARG A 152 3.38 7.06 5.50
N ALA A 153 3.08 7.82 4.45
CA ALA A 153 2.12 7.43 3.45
C ALA A 153 2.64 6.22 2.67
N HIS A 154 1.73 5.33 2.33
CA HIS A 154 1.91 4.28 1.34
C HIS A 154 1.77 4.82 -0.09
N PRO A 155 2.37 4.15 -1.09
CA PRO A 155 2.29 4.57 -2.49
C PRO A 155 0.87 4.62 -3.09
N ASP A 156 -0.07 3.84 -2.54
CA ASP A 156 -1.47 3.77 -2.98
C ASP A 156 -2.41 4.68 -2.18
N ASP A 157 -1.88 5.49 -1.27
CA ASP A 157 -2.68 6.43 -0.49
C ASP A 157 -3.20 7.61 -1.32
N ALA A 158 -4.37 8.08 -0.95
CA ALA A 158 -5.08 9.20 -1.55
C ALA A 158 -4.51 10.57 -1.14
N ILE A 159 -3.20 10.76 -1.29
CA ILE A 159 -2.56 12.02 -0.94
C ILE A 159 -2.97 13.10 -1.97
N PRO A 160 -3.61 14.20 -1.56
CA PRO A 160 -3.92 15.31 -2.45
C PRO A 160 -2.61 15.94 -2.98
N PRO A 161 -2.51 16.31 -4.27
CA PRO A 161 -1.29 16.89 -4.84
C PRO A 161 -0.82 18.16 -4.14
N SER A 162 -1.76 18.96 -3.63
CA SER A 162 -1.52 20.19 -2.86
C SER A 162 -1.01 19.94 -1.44
N LEU A 163 -1.08 18.69 -0.96
CA LEU A 163 -0.85 18.31 0.43
C LEU A 163 -1.80 19.02 1.42
N SER A 164 -2.94 19.55 0.94
CA SER A 164 -3.92 20.19 1.80
C SER A 164 -4.84 19.17 2.48
N ILE A 165 -4.95 19.25 3.81
CA ILE A 165 -5.90 18.42 4.57
C ILE A 165 -7.36 18.77 4.27
N SER A 166 -7.66 19.98 3.78
CA SER A 166 -9.03 20.40 3.46
C SER A 166 -9.62 19.67 2.26
N GLU A 167 -8.77 19.08 1.41
CA GLU A 167 -9.18 18.25 0.27
C GLU A 167 -9.54 16.82 0.68
N LEU A 168 -9.28 16.45 1.94
CA LEU A 168 -9.66 15.14 2.45
C LEU A 168 -11.18 15.07 2.70
N PRO A 169 -11.82 13.91 2.51
CA PRO A 169 -13.27 13.77 2.70
C PRO A 169 -13.72 14.21 4.10
N GLY A 170 -14.78 15.02 4.23
CA GLY A 170 -15.31 15.53 5.52
C GLY A 170 -16.31 14.60 6.23
N GLU A 171 -16.80 14.99 7.43
CA GLU A 171 -17.62 14.15 8.33
C GLU A 171 -18.98 13.67 7.77
N GLY A 172 -19.50 14.32 6.72
CA GLY A 172 -20.68 13.87 5.97
C GLY A 172 -20.39 12.84 4.87
N SER A 173 -19.12 12.57 4.59
CA SER A 173 -18.67 11.68 3.50
C SER A 173 -18.58 10.21 3.92
N ARG A 174 -19.35 9.77 4.93
CA ARG A 174 -19.37 8.37 5.40
C ARG A 174 -19.80 7.36 4.32
N ARG A 175 -20.28 7.82 3.16
CA ARG A 175 -20.57 7.02 1.95
C ARG A 175 -19.52 7.16 0.82
N VAL A 176 -18.27 7.51 1.10
CA VAL A 176 -17.19 7.60 0.08
C VAL A 176 -17.00 6.29 -0.70
N HIS A 177 -17.30 5.15 -0.08
CA HIS A 177 -17.01 3.81 -0.63
C HIS A 177 -17.95 3.37 -1.75
N GLY A 178 -19.10 4.03 -1.92
CA GLY A 178 -20.09 3.66 -2.95
C GLY A 178 -20.04 4.50 -4.23
N ARG A 179 -19.63 5.78 -4.16
CA ARG A 179 -19.78 6.72 -5.31
C ARG A 179 -18.51 7.47 -5.73
N SER A 180 -17.45 7.52 -4.91
CA SER A 180 -16.24 8.32 -5.19
C SER A 180 -14.97 7.47 -5.27
N ARG A 181 -15.04 6.37 -6.02
CA ARG A 181 -13.83 5.65 -6.42
C ARG A 181 -13.47 6.11 -7.82
N THR A 182 -12.33 6.79 -7.96
CA THR A 182 -11.75 7.06 -9.28
C THR A 182 -11.65 5.74 -10.04
N LEU A 183 -11.81 5.78 -11.36
CA LEU A 183 -11.78 4.57 -12.19
C LEU A 183 -10.56 3.66 -11.89
N PRO A 184 -9.33 4.19 -11.71
CA PRO A 184 -8.19 3.37 -11.28
C PRO A 184 -8.41 2.59 -9.98
N ARG A 185 -9.05 3.20 -8.97
CA ARG A 185 -9.33 2.54 -7.69
C ARG A 185 -10.37 1.44 -7.81
N ARG A 186 -11.42 1.65 -8.62
CA ARG A 186 -12.44 0.63 -8.89
C ARG A 186 -11.82 -0.57 -9.58
N VAL A 187 -10.90 -0.32 -10.52
CA VAL A 187 -10.19 -1.37 -11.23
C VAL A 187 -9.26 -2.14 -10.29
N VAL A 188 -8.50 -1.46 -9.42
CA VAL A 188 -7.62 -2.14 -8.46
C VAL A 188 -8.41 -3.02 -7.49
N GLU A 189 -9.50 -2.49 -6.92
CA GLU A 189 -10.42 -3.27 -6.10
C GLU A 189 -10.94 -4.50 -6.84
N ALA A 190 -11.51 -4.31 -8.03
CA ALA A 190 -12.13 -5.38 -8.79
C ALA A 190 -11.13 -6.49 -9.13
N ILE A 191 -9.91 -6.11 -9.49
CA ILE A 191 -8.82 -7.05 -9.79
C ILE A 191 -8.44 -7.85 -8.55
N ARG A 192 -8.24 -7.20 -7.40
CA ARG A 192 -7.84 -7.88 -6.15
C ARG A 192 -8.94 -8.79 -5.62
N THR A 193 -10.16 -8.27 -5.49
CA THR A 193 -11.31 -9.00 -4.92
C THR A 193 -11.68 -10.23 -5.73
N ARG A 194 -11.51 -10.18 -7.06
CA ARG A 194 -11.85 -11.29 -7.96
C ARG A 194 -10.63 -12.10 -8.42
N GLY A 195 -9.42 -11.77 -7.95
CA GLY A 195 -8.19 -12.46 -8.34
C GLY A 195 -7.90 -12.42 -9.85
N LEU A 196 -8.20 -11.30 -10.52
CA LEU A 196 -8.13 -11.22 -11.99
C LEU A 196 -6.70 -11.05 -12.53
N TRP A 197 -5.78 -10.54 -11.72
CA TRP A 197 -4.38 -10.31 -12.09
C TRP A 197 -3.45 -10.73 -10.95
N ALA A 198 -2.77 -11.86 -11.13
CA ALA A 198 -1.77 -12.34 -10.18
C ALA A 198 -0.40 -11.71 -10.45
N PRO A 199 0.47 -11.53 -9.44
CA PRO A 199 1.81 -10.93 -9.63
C PRO A 199 2.71 -11.64 -10.64
N SER A 200 2.50 -12.93 -10.92
CA SER A 200 3.27 -13.67 -11.94
C SER A 200 2.61 -13.66 -13.32
N ALA A 201 1.37 -13.19 -13.45
CA ALA A 201 0.59 -13.29 -14.66
C ALA A 201 1.00 -12.24 -15.71
N ARG A 202 1.01 -12.67 -16.97
CA ARG A 202 1.10 -11.86 -18.17
C ARG A 202 -0.30 -11.48 -18.64
N VAL A 203 -0.62 -10.20 -18.56
CA VAL A 203 -1.93 -9.65 -18.95
C VAL A 203 -1.77 -8.89 -20.27
N LEU A 204 -2.56 -9.30 -21.26
CA LEU A 204 -2.63 -8.64 -22.56
C LEU A 204 -3.85 -7.74 -22.64
N VAL A 205 -3.67 -6.44 -22.87
CA VAL A 205 -4.77 -5.50 -23.10
C VAL A 205 -5.07 -5.45 -24.59
N ALA A 206 -6.32 -5.74 -24.96
CA ALA A 206 -6.82 -5.58 -26.33
C ALA A 206 -7.25 -4.14 -26.55
N VAL A 207 -6.53 -3.41 -27.42
CA VAL A 207 -6.75 -1.98 -27.65
C VAL A 207 -7.13 -1.74 -29.12
N SER A 208 -8.28 -1.11 -29.34
CA SER A 208 -8.80 -0.82 -30.68
C SER A 208 -8.62 0.63 -31.09
N GLY A 209 -7.98 1.46 -30.27
CA GLY A 209 -7.84 2.91 -30.48
C GLY A 209 -9.02 3.73 -29.95
N GLY A 210 -10.20 3.12 -29.77
CA GLY A 210 -11.37 3.78 -29.17
C GLY A 210 -11.19 4.16 -27.70
N LEU A 211 -11.98 5.14 -27.23
CA LEU A 211 -11.89 5.75 -25.90
C LEU A 211 -11.83 4.71 -24.77
N ASP A 212 -12.75 3.75 -24.76
CA ASP A 212 -12.86 2.76 -23.68
C ASP A 212 -11.62 1.88 -23.55
N SER A 213 -11.12 1.40 -24.68
CA SER A 213 -9.93 0.54 -24.72
C SER A 213 -8.66 1.30 -24.33
N THR A 214 -8.61 2.58 -24.71
CA THR A 214 -7.53 3.50 -24.39
C THR A 214 -7.55 3.88 -22.90
N VAL A 215 -8.71 4.13 -22.33
CA VAL A 215 -8.89 4.38 -20.88
C VAL A 215 -8.56 3.13 -20.08
N LEU A 216 -8.99 1.94 -20.53
CA LEU A 216 -8.64 0.68 -19.89
C LEU A 216 -7.11 0.48 -19.85
N LEU A 217 -6.42 0.71 -20.98
CA LEU A 217 -4.96 0.67 -21.06
C LEU A 217 -4.32 1.63 -20.05
N GLU A 218 -4.72 2.91 -20.08
CA GLU A 218 -4.19 3.94 -19.19
C GLU A 218 -4.33 3.56 -17.71
N VAL A 219 -5.51 3.06 -17.34
CA VAL A 219 -5.81 2.67 -15.96
C VAL A 219 -4.98 1.46 -15.52
N LEU A 220 -4.88 0.43 -16.35
CA LEU A 220 -4.10 -0.76 -16.04
C LEU A 220 -2.60 -0.45 -15.95
N TRP A 221 -2.08 0.41 -16.83
CA TRP A 221 -0.70 0.86 -16.80
C TRP A 221 -0.38 1.63 -15.51
N ARG A 222 -1.17 2.67 -15.18
CA ARG A 222 -0.97 3.46 -13.95
C ARG A 222 -1.08 2.63 -12.67
N THR A 223 -1.83 1.54 -12.70
CA THR A 223 -2.06 0.69 -11.53
C THR A 223 -1.25 -0.60 -11.55
N GLN A 224 -0.40 -0.83 -12.55
CA GLN A 224 0.36 -2.07 -12.72
C GLN A 224 1.20 -2.41 -11.49
N ALA A 225 1.84 -1.41 -10.87
CA ALA A 225 2.64 -1.60 -9.66
C ALA A 225 1.83 -2.16 -8.47
N ALA A 226 0.52 -1.92 -8.42
CA ALA A 226 -0.35 -2.44 -7.36
C ALA A 226 -0.71 -3.93 -7.52
N HIS A 227 -0.45 -4.50 -8.71
CA HIS A 227 -0.77 -5.89 -9.09
C HIS A 227 0.48 -6.75 -9.22
N GLY A 228 1.62 -6.15 -9.60
CA GLY A 228 2.93 -6.80 -9.65
C GLY A 228 3.20 -7.66 -10.90
N GLY A 229 2.24 -7.81 -11.82
CA GLY A 229 2.40 -8.61 -13.04
C GLY A 229 2.85 -7.84 -14.28
N ARG A 230 3.04 -8.58 -15.38
CA ARG A 230 3.46 -8.02 -16.67
C ARG A 230 2.26 -7.57 -17.48
N LEU A 231 2.34 -6.37 -18.05
CA LEU A 231 1.33 -5.78 -18.91
C LEU A 231 1.87 -5.66 -20.34
N GLU A 232 1.10 -6.14 -21.31
CA GLU A 232 1.40 -6.04 -22.74
C GLU A 232 0.17 -5.55 -23.49
N VAL A 233 0.35 -4.97 -24.67
CA VAL A 233 -0.74 -4.44 -25.49
C VAL A 233 -0.78 -5.17 -26.83
N CYS A 234 -1.99 -5.53 -27.27
CA CYS A 234 -2.23 -5.98 -28.63
C CYS A 234 -3.32 -5.14 -29.29
N ALA A 235 -2.97 -4.55 -30.42
CA ALA A 235 -3.89 -3.84 -31.30
C ALA A 235 -4.11 -4.68 -32.56
N VAL A 236 -5.37 -4.81 -32.97
CA VAL A 236 -5.75 -5.65 -34.12
C VAL A 236 -6.28 -4.78 -35.25
N ASP A 237 -5.57 -4.75 -36.37
CA ASP A 237 -6.03 -4.17 -37.64
C ASP A 237 -6.93 -5.19 -38.32
N HIS A 238 -8.21 -4.84 -38.51
CA HIS A 238 -9.19 -5.72 -39.13
C HIS A 238 -9.30 -5.51 -40.65
N GLY A 239 -8.60 -4.52 -41.22
CA GLY A 239 -8.57 -4.24 -42.66
C GLY A 239 -9.91 -3.84 -43.31
N LEU A 240 -10.95 -3.60 -42.50
CA LEU A 240 -12.30 -3.26 -43.02
C LEU A 240 -12.48 -1.77 -43.29
N ARG A 241 -11.63 -0.95 -42.68
CA ARG A 241 -11.64 0.52 -42.77
C ARG A 241 -10.23 1.00 -43.05
N PRO A 242 -10.04 2.00 -43.93
CA PRO A 242 -8.72 2.52 -44.24
C PRO A 242 -8.01 3.11 -43.02
N GLU A 243 -8.76 3.61 -42.02
CA GLU A 243 -8.22 4.18 -40.79
C GLU A 243 -7.67 3.12 -39.81
N SER A 244 -8.03 1.83 -39.97
CA SER A 244 -7.69 0.79 -38.99
C SER A 244 -6.18 0.59 -38.82
N ALA A 245 -5.42 0.71 -39.90
CA ALA A 245 -3.96 0.64 -39.85
C ALA A 245 -3.37 1.83 -39.07
N GLN A 246 -3.94 3.03 -39.24
CA GLN A 246 -3.50 4.22 -38.53
C GLN A 246 -3.85 4.14 -37.03
N GLU A 247 -5.04 3.66 -36.68
CA GLU A 247 -5.44 3.43 -35.28
C GLU A 247 -4.47 2.49 -34.56
N VAL A 248 -4.06 1.39 -35.22
CA VAL A 248 -3.03 0.48 -34.68
C VAL A 248 -1.69 1.20 -34.49
N ALA A 249 -1.24 1.98 -35.48
CA ALA A 249 0.00 2.74 -35.37
C ALA A 249 -0.04 3.74 -34.21
N ASP A 250 -1.17 4.40 -33.97
CA ASP A 250 -1.35 5.36 -32.88
C ASP A 250 -1.27 4.69 -31.51
N VAL A 251 -1.88 3.51 -31.37
CA VAL A 251 -1.79 2.70 -30.15
C VAL A 251 -0.35 2.29 -29.87
N LEU A 252 0.39 1.85 -30.89
CA LEU A 252 1.79 1.43 -30.71
C LEU A 252 2.68 2.60 -30.27
N ARG A 253 2.54 3.79 -30.88
CA ARG A 253 3.27 5.00 -30.45
C ARG A 253 2.96 5.38 -29.00
N ARG A 254 1.72 5.17 -28.56
CA ARG A 254 1.33 5.39 -27.15
C ARG A 254 2.00 4.37 -26.22
N CYS A 255 2.09 3.11 -26.62
CA CYS A 255 2.77 2.07 -25.85
C CYS A 255 4.26 2.37 -25.68
N GLU A 256 4.93 2.84 -26.74
CA GLU A 256 6.33 3.28 -26.69
C GLU A 256 6.52 4.41 -25.66
N THR A 257 5.65 5.41 -25.69
CA THR A 257 5.67 6.52 -24.71
C THR A 257 5.48 6.04 -23.27
N MET A 258 4.70 4.98 -23.07
CA MET A 258 4.44 4.37 -21.76
C MET A 258 5.50 3.36 -21.32
N GLY A 259 6.47 3.03 -22.18
CA GLY A 259 7.46 1.97 -21.94
C GLY A 259 6.83 0.57 -21.88
N LEU A 260 5.72 0.34 -22.58
CA LEU A 260 4.98 -0.92 -22.59
C LEU A 260 5.27 -1.73 -23.87
N PRO A 261 5.43 -3.07 -23.79
CA PRO A 261 5.47 -3.92 -24.97
C PRO A 261 4.12 -3.88 -25.71
N GLY A 262 4.13 -3.40 -26.95
CA GLY A 262 2.95 -3.34 -27.83
C GLY A 262 3.17 -4.13 -29.12
N VAL A 263 2.13 -4.83 -29.60
CA VAL A 263 2.14 -5.54 -30.88
C VAL A 263 0.90 -5.24 -31.71
N GLY A 264 1.11 -4.86 -32.97
CA GLY A 264 0.05 -4.75 -33.97
C GLY A 264 -0.12 -6.07 -34.71
N VAL A 265 -1.36 -6.54 -34.86
CA VAL A 265 -1.68 -7.76 -35.62
C VAL A 265 -2.71 -7.43 -36.67
N ARG A 266 -2.42 -7.74 -37.93
CA ARG A 266 -3.41 -7.65 -39.01
C ARG A 266 -4.17 -8.96 -39.12
N VAL A 267 -5.49 -8.86 -39.24
CA VAL A 267 -6.37 -9.99 -39.58
C VAL A 267 -7.08 -9.70 -40.88
N ASP A 268 -7.01 -10.65 -41.81
CA ASP A 268 -7.70 -10.52 -43.09
C ASP A 268 -9.10 -11.13 -42.97
N VAL A 269 -10.12 -10.29 -43.16
CA VAL A 269 -11.53 -10.70 -43.12
C VAL A 269 -12.14 -10.44 -44.49
N ALA A 270 -12.33 -11.50 -45.27
CA ALA A 270 -12.92 -11.39 -46.60
C ALA A 270 -14.31 -10.72 -46.55
N PRO A 271 -14.69 -9.87 -47.51
CA PRO A 271 -16.04 -9.30 -47.60
C PRO A 271 -17.12 -10.38 -47.67
N GLY A 272 -18.32 -10.10 -47.13
CA GLY A 272 -19.44 -11.04 -47.19
C GLY A 272 -20.46 -10.86 -46.06
N PRO A 273 -21.51 -11.70 -46.01
CA PRO A 273 -22.53 -11.63 -44.97
C PRO A 273 -21.91 -11.82 -43.57
N ASN A 274 -22.53 -11.20 -42.56
CA ASN A 274 -22.08 -11.26 -41.17
C ASN A 274 -20.62 -10.81 -40.96
N LEU A 275 -20.16 -9.85 -41.77
CA LEU A 275 -18.78 -9.32 -41.75
C LEU A 275 -18.32 -8.92 -40.34
N ALA A 276 -19.17 -8.23 -39.58
CA ALA A 276 -18.86 -7.80 -38.21
C ALA A 276 -18.63 -8.99 -37.25
N ALA A 277 -19.45 -10.04 -37.31
CA ALA A 277 -19.30 -11.24 -36.49
C ALA A 277 -18.03 -12.02 -36.84
N ARG A 278 -17.72 -12.10 -38.15
CA ARG A 278 -16.49 -12.72 -38.65
C ARG A 278 -15.25 -11.94 -38.22
N ALA A 279 -15.28 -10.62 -38.30
CA ALA A 279 -14.20 -9.76 -37.81
C ALA A 279 -13.99 -9.89 -36.29
N ARG A 280 -15.08 -9.97 -35.51
CA ARG A 280 -15.01 -10.22 -34.06
C ARG A 280 -14.36 -11.58 -33.76
N THR A 281 -14.68 -12.61 -34.55
CA THR A 281 -14.11 -13.96 -34.42
C THR A 281 -12.61 -13.97 -34.75
N ALA A 282 -12.23 -13.36 -35.88
CA ALA A 282 -10.83 -13.23 -36.30
C ALA A 282 -10.00 -12.46 -35.26
N ARG A 283 -10.53 -11.33 -34.74
CA ARG A 283 -9.90 -10.55 -33.67
C ARG A 283 -9.70 -11.39 -32.40
N ARG A 284 -10.72 -12.14 -31.98
CA ARG A 284 -10.62 -12.99 -30.78
C ARG A 284 -9.56 -14.09 -30.97
N ALA A 285 -9.51 -14.71 -32.14
CA ALA A 285 -8.50 -15.73 -32.46
C ALA A 285 -7.08 -15.15 -32.40
N ALA A 286 -6.86 -13.97 -33.02
CA ALA A 286 -5.57 -13.28 -32.99
C ALA A 286 -5.13 -12.92 -31.56
N LEU A 287 -6.04 -12.45 -30.71
CA LEU A 287 -5.74 -12.14 -29.31
C LEU A 287 -5.39 -13.40 -28.50
N LEU A 288 -6.13 -14.50 -28.69
CA LEU A 288 -5.86 -15.77 -28.00
C LEU A 288 -4.52 -16.39 -28.41
N ALA A 289 -4.14 -16.27 -29.68
CA ALA A 289 -2.88 -16.78 -30.20
C ALA A 289 -1.63 -16.15 -29.55
N ARG A 290 -1.80 -15.04 -28.80
CA ARG A 290 -0.71 -14.41 -28.02
C ARG A 290 -0.34 -15.18 -26.75
N GLY A 291 -1.19 -16.12 -26.31
CA GLY A 291 -0.89 -17.02 -25.20
C GLY A 291 -0.67 -16.32 -23.85
N ALA A 292 -1.29 -15.16 -23.65
CA ALA A 292 -1.25 -14.46 -22.35
C ALA A 292 -2.11 -15.19 -21.31
N ASP A 293 -1.76 -15.07 -20.04
CA ASP A 293 -2.50 -15.72 -18.95
C ASP A 293 -3.91 -15.13 -18.81
N ARG A 294 -4.04 -13.83 -19.11
CA ARG A 294 -5.32 -13.10 -19.12
C ARG A 294 -5.35 -12.11 -20.27
N ILE A 295 -6.54 -11.88 -20.81
CA ILE A 295 -6.79 -10.84 -21.82
C ILE A 295 -7.80 -9.85 -21.23
N ALA A 296 -7.40 -8.58 -21.13
CA ALA A 296 -8.25 -7.49 -20.70
C ALA A 296 -8.91 -6.83 -21.91
N THR A 297 -10.24 -6.73 -21.90
CA THR A 297 -11.04 -6.13 -22.97
C THR A 297 -11.98 -5.08 -22.39
N ALA A 298 -12.14 -3.94 -23.07
CA ALA A 298 -12.97 -2.83 -22.62
C ALA A 298 -14.46 -2.97 -23.00
N HIS A 299 -15.06 -4.16 -22.84
CA HIS A 299 -16.49 -4.33 -23.07
C HIS A 299 -17.28 -3.59 -21.98
N HIS A 300 -17.97 -2.51 -22.34
CA HIS A 300 -18.79 -1.72 -21.42
C HIS A 300 -20.18 -2.34 -21.24
N LEU A 301 -20.90 -1.90 -20.20
CA LEU A 301 -22.30 -2.26 -19.94
C LEU A 301 -23.24 -1.94 -21.12
N ASP A 302 -22.88 -1.00 -21.99
CA ASP A 302 -23.66 -0.65 -23.18
C ASP A 302 -23.58 -1.72 -24.29
N ASP A 303 -22.48 -2.48 -24.38
CA ASP A 303 -22.39 -3.64 -25.29
C ASP A 303 -23.45 -4.70 -24.93
N GLN A 304 -23.82 -4.80 -23.64
CA GLN A 304 -24.85 -5.73 -23.16
C GLN A 304 -26.26 -5.18 -23.45
N ALA A 305 -26.49 -3.86 -23.30
CA ALA A 305 -27.76 -3.24 -23.64
C ALA A 305 -28.02 -3.28 -25.15
N GLU A 306 -26.99 -3.02 -25.97
CA GLU A 306 -27.09 -3.10 -27.43
C GLU A 306 -27.25 -4.55 -27.90
N THR A 307 -26.57 -5.52 -27.27
CA THR A 307 -26.78 -6.95 -27.57
C THR A 307 -28.17 -7.43 -27.15
N VAL A 308 -28.71 -6.94 -26.02
CA VAL A 308 -30.08 -7.26 -25.57
C VAL A 308 -31.12 -6.60 -26.48
N LEU A 309 -30.92 -5.33 -26.87
CA LEU A 309 -31.79 -4.63 -27.83
C LEU A 309 -31.73 -5.25 -29.23
N GLN A 310 -30.57 -5.68 -29.71
CA GLN A 310 -30.44 -6.42 -30.97
C GLN A 310 -31.13 -7.79 -30.90
N ARG A 311 -31.06 -8.52 -29.76
CA ARG A 311 -31.78 -9.79 -29.58
C ARG A 311 -33.31 -9.60 -29.50
N LEU A 312 -33.76 -8.51 -28.87
CA LEU A 312 -35.16 -8.13 -28.79
C LEU A 312 -35.70 -7.70 -30.17
N MET A 313 -34.91 -6.97 -30.97
CA MET A 313 -35.28 -6.58 -32.35
C MET A 313 -35.17 -7.75 -33.35
N ALA A 314 -34.27 -8.71 -33.12
CA ALA A 314 -34.11 -9.91 -33.95
C ALA A 314 -35.09 -11.05 -33.57
N GLY A 315 -36.11 -10.78 -32.74
CA GLY A 315 -37.22 -11.70 -32.49
C GLY A 315 -36.85 -13.01 -31.82
N SER A 316 -35.80 -13.05 -30.99
CA SER A 316 -35.44 -14.24 -30.20
C SER A 316 -35.63 -13.96 -28.71
N GLY A 317 -36.90 -13.94 -28.30
CA GLY A 317 -37.27 -14.03 -26.89
C GLY A 317 -36.89 -15.41 -26.33
N ALA A 318 -36.23 -15.42 -25.18
CA ALA A 318 -35.87 -16.63 -24.46
C ALA A 318 -37.13 -17.41 -24.06
N ALA A 319 -37.17 -18.70 -24.42
CA ALA A 319 -37.91 -19.73 -23.70
C ALA A 319 -36.99 -20.34 -22.63
#